data_AF-A0A4P6X6M2-F1
#
_entry.id   AF-A0A4P6X6M2-F1
#
_cell.length_a   1.000
_cell.length_b   1.000
_cell.length_c   1.000
_cell.angle_alpha   90.00
_cell.angle_beta   90.00
_cell.angle_gamma   90.00
#
_symmetry.space_group_name_H-M   'P 1'
#
loop_
_entity.id
_entity.type
_entity.pdbx_description
1 polymer ?
#
loop_
_entity_poly.entity_id
_entity_poly.type
_entity_poly.pdbx_seq_one_letter_code
_entity_poly.pdbx_strand_id
1 'polypeptide(L)'
;MRDALAGTAALAVAGSTVFALTDTGAAWRADLFLVTMQAALAAFSFVFWAMLPDTVEYGELHSGVRVEALSFGVAALLQKVSIGAATAITGFAYSAIGYAPQTAQSPEIITDIRWIMVAAPILGCLLSALAMAANPLRRDTHRRIVATLAERAAARPPA
;
A
#
# COMPACT_ATOMS: atom_id res chain seq x y z
N MET A 1 -11.59 -6.11 8.59
CA MET A 1 -10.82 -5.34 7.58
C MET A 1 -10.22 -4.10 8.20
N ARG A 2 -11.02 -3.24 8.85
CA ARG A 2 -10.49 -2.09 9.62
C ARG A 2 -9.50 -2.48 10.72
N ASP A 3 -9.79 -3.53 11.49
CA ASP A 3 -8.88 -3.99 12.56
C ASP A 3 -7.57 -4.57 12.00
N ALA A 4 -7.64 -5.24 10.84
CA ALA A 4 -6.46 -5.75 10.14
C ALA A 4 -5.61 -4.61 9.54
N LEU A 5 -6.24 -3.58 8.97
CA LEU A 5 -5.57 -2.39 8.45
C LEU A 5 -4.92 -1.58 9.58
N ALA A 6 -5.62 -1.41 10.70
CA ALA A 6 -5.07 -0.74 11.88
C ALA A 6 -3.90 -1.52 12.49
N GLY A 7 -3.99 -2.85 12.60
CA GLY A 7 -2.90 -3.70 13.07
C GLY A 7 -1.67 -3.65 12.16
N THR A 8 -1.88 -3.64 10.84
CA THR A 8 -0.79 -3.54 9.85
C THR A 8 -0.13 -2.16 9.88
N ALA A 9 -0.91 -1.09 9.96
CA ALA A 9 -0.40 0.28 10.12
C ALA A 9 0.37 0.43 11.44
N ALA A 10 -0.15 -0.11 12.53
CA ALA A 10 0.51 -0.07 13.84
C ALA A 10 1.84 -0.84 13.81
N LEU A 11 1.90 -2.00 13.17
CA LEU A 11 3.14 -2.76 12.99
C LEU A 11 4.16 -1.98 12.16
N ALA A 12 3.73 -1.36 11.05
CA ALA A 12 4.59 -0.55 10.20
C ALA A 12 5.17 0.66 10.96
N VAL A 13 4.32 1.37 11.70
CA VAL A 13 4.72 2.55 12.49
C VAL A 13 5.61 2.13 13.65
N ALA A 14 5.22 1.14 14.45
CA ALA A 14 6.00 0.69 15.60
C ALA A 14 7.37 0.14 15.18
N GLY A 15 7.44 -0.67 14.12
CA GLY A 15 8.71 -1.17 13.57
C GLY A 15 9.62 -0.04 13.10
N SER A 16 9.04 0.99 12.45
CA SER A 16 9.78 2.17 11.99
C SER A 16 10.25 3.07 13.13
N THR A 17 9.44 3.24 14.19
CA THR A 17 9.82 4.01 15.38
C THR A 17 10.90 3.29 16.19
N VAL A 18 10.78 1.97 16.37
CA VAL A 18 11.84 1.16 17.03
C VAL A 18 13.12 1.26 16.23
N PHE A 19 13.06 1.07 14.91
CA PHE A 19 14.21 1.22 14.03
C PHE A 19 14.77 2.63 14.00
N ALA A 20 14.02 3.68 14.31
CA ALA A 20 14.54 5.06 14.42
C ALA A 20 15.27 5.33 15.75
N LEU A 21 14.94 4.58 16.82
CA LEU A 21 15.45 4.84 18.18
C LEU A 21 16.59 3.89 18.60
N THR A 22 16.80 2.76 17.93
CA THR A 22 17.83 1.77 18.31
C THR A 22 19.11 1.87 17.50
N ASP A 23 20.28 1.98 18.12
CA ASP A 23 21.57 2.02 17.39
C ASP A 23 21.78 0.77 16.50
N THR A 24 22.07 0.99 15.22
CA THR A 24 22.13 -0.02 14.14
C THR A 24 23.53 -0.58 13.93
N GLY A 25 24.36 -0.64 14.98
CA GLY A 25 25.72 -1.20 14.92
C GLY A 25 25.82 -2.66 14.44
N ALA A 26 24.71 -3.36 14.20
CA ALA A 26 24.67 -4.70 13.64
C ALA A 26 23.70 -4.80 12.46
N ALA A 27 24.20 -5.24 11.30
CA ALA A 27 23.47 -5.31 10.03
C ALA A 27 22.15 -6.12 10.11
N TRP A 28 22.14 -7.22 10.88
CA TRP A 28 20.97 -8.09 11.03
C TRP A 28 19.72 -7.36 11.58
N ARG A 29 19.91 -6.26 12.32
CA ARG A 29 18.78 -5.46 12.85
C ARG A 29 18.10 -4.66 11.74
N ALA A 30 18.86 -4.15 10.79
CA ALA A 30 18.31 -3.47 9.61
C ALA A 30 17.56 -4.47 8.72
N ASP A 31 18.11 -5.66 8.53
CA ASP A 31 17.44 -6.72 7.77
C ASP A 31 16.11 -7.13 8.42
N LEU A 32 16.09 -7.32 9.74
CA LEU A 32 14.87 -7.66 10.48
C LEU A 32 13.80 -6.56 10.36
N PHE A 33 14.21 -5.29 10.42
CA PHE A 33 13.34 -4.15 10.19
C PHE A 33 12.73 -4.18 8.77
N LEU A 34 13.56 -4.36 7.75
CA LEU A 34 13.11 -4.43 6.36
C LEU A 34 12.15 -5.58 6.12
N VAL A 35 12.41 -6.77 6.69
CA VAL A 35 11.50 -7.93 6.61
C VAL A 35 10.16 -7.62 7.26
N THR A 36 10.16 -7.00 8.43
CA THR A 36 8.92 -6.62 9.14
C THR A 36 8.12 -5.59 8.36
N MET A 37 8.78 -4.59 7.77
CA MET A 37 8.15 -3.60 6.90
C MET A 37 7.57 -4.24 5.64
N GLN A 38 8.29 -5.18 5.03
CA GLN A 38 7.82 -5.87 3.83
C GLN A 38 6.56 -6.68 4.13
N ALA A 39 6.49 -7.34 5.30
CA ALA A 39 5.31 -8.06 5.74
C ALA A 39 4.10 -7.11 5.91
N ALA A 40 4.31 -5.95 6.53
CA ALA A 40 3.25 -4.95 6.69
C ALA A 40 2.76 -4.41 5.32
N LEU A 41 3.69 -4.07 4.43
CA LEU A 41 3.36 -3.54 3.10
C LEU A 41 2.64 -4.59 2.23
N ALA A 42 3.01 -5.86 2.35
CA ALA A 42 2.33 -6.96 1.67
C ALA A 42 0.87 -7.07 2.11
N ALA A 43 0.58 -6.96 3.41
CA ALA A 43 -0.79 -6.98 3.90
C ALA A 43 -1.64 -5.82 3.33
N PHE A 44 -1.10 -4.60 3.24
CA PHE A 44 -1.78 -3.49 2.55
C PHE A 44 -2.09 -3.82 1.09
N SER A 45 -1.11 -4.39 0.37
CA SER A 45 -1.27 -4.79 -1.03
C SER A 45 -2.40 -5.81 -1.20
N PHE A 46 -2.45 -6.85 -0.34
CA PHE A 46 -3.54 -7.82 -0.36
C PHE A 46 -4.91 -7.20 -0.14
N VAL A 47 -5.04 -6.30 0.85
CA VAL A 47 -6.32 -5.65 1.12
C VAL A 47 -6.72 -4.74 -0.05
N PHE A 48 -5.78 -4.01 -0.66
CA PHE A 48 -6.05 -3.19 -1.84
C PHE A 48 -6.60 -4.03 -3.01
N TRP A 49 -5.91 -5.13 -3.36
CA TRP A 49 -6.35 -6.00 -4.44
C TRP A 49 -7.65 -6.73 -4.14
N ALA A 50 -7.95 -7.02 -2.88
CA ALA A 50 -9.23 -7.59 -2.46
C ALA A 50 -10.40 -6.60 -2.56
N MET A 51 -10.14 -5.29 -2.45
CA MET A 51 -11.17 -4.25 -2.58
C MET A 51 -11.47 -3.86 -4.03
N LEU A 52 -10.57 -4.20 -4.97
CA LEU A 52 -10.70 -3.78 -6.36
C LEU A 52 -11.91 -4.42 -7.07
N PRO A 53 -12.18 -5.74 -6.95
CA PRO A 53 -13.41 -6.34 -7.47
C PRO A 53 -14.67 -5.60 -7.00
N ASP A 54 -14.77 -5.29 -5.70
CA ASP A 54 -15.94 -4.63 -5.12
C ASP A 54 -16.32 -3.34 -5.89
N THR A 55 -15.32 -2.61 -6.40
CA THR A 55 -15.53 -1.40 -7.20
C THR A 55 -16.02 -1.71 -8.61
N VAL A 56 -15.58 -2.82 -9.21
CA VAL A 56 -16.07 -3.33 -10.50
C VAL A 56 -17.53 -3.73 -10.38
N GLU A 57 -17.90 -4.51 -9.34
CA GLU A 57 -19.31 -4.88 -9.12
C GLU A 57 -20.18 -3.65 -8.84
N TYR A 58 -19.70 -2.70 -8.04
CA TYR A 58 -20.41 -1.45 -7.81
C TYR A 58 -20.62 -0.66 -9.12
N GLY A 59 -19.58 -0.57 -9.96
CA GLY A 59 -19.65 0.09 -11.26
C GLY A 59 -20.63 -0.60 -12.20
N GLU A 60 -20.63 -1.93 -12.24
CA GLU A 60 -21.58 -2.74 -13.03
C GLU A 60 -23.02 -2.51 -12.57
N LEU A 61 -23.28 -2.45 -11.27
CA LEU A 61 -24.62 -2.23 -10.74
C LEU A 61 -25.26 -0.93 -11.24
N HIS A 62 -24.46 0.14 -11.32
CA HIS A 62 -24.91 1.48 -11.69
C HIS A 62 -24.87 1.76 -13.20
N SER A 63 -23.85 1.27 -13.90
CA SER A 63 -23.66 1.51 -15.34
C SER A 63 -24.26 0.42 -16.23
N GLY A 64 -24.52 -0.77 -15.68
CA GLY A 64 -24.92 -1.95 -16.44
C GLY A 64 -23.79 -2.58 -17.27
N VAL A 65 -22.57 -2.03 -17.22
CA VAL A 65 -21.41 -2.52 -17.98
C VAL A 65 -20.34 -3.01 -17.01
N ARG A 66 -19.91 -4.26 -17.18
CA ARG A 66 -18.79 -4.82 -16.40
C ARG A 66 -17.47 -4.40 -17.01
N VAL A 67 -16.68 -3.62 -16.26
CA VAL A 67 -15.39 -3.06 -16.71
C VAL A 67 -14.26 -3.62 -15.85
N GLU A 68 -14.05 -4.94 -15.92
CA GLU A 68 -13.10 -5.63 -15.05
C GLU A 68 -11.65 -5.47 -15.52
N ALA A 69 -11.34 -5.89 -16.75
CA ALA A 69 -9.98 -5.89 -17.28
C ALA A 69 -9.34 -4.48 -17.30
N LEU A 70 -10.12 -3.45 -17.65
CA LEU A 70 -9.63 -2.07 -17.66
C LEU A 70 -9.35 -1.57 -16.23
N SER A 71 -10.21 -1.88 -15.26
CA SER A 71 -10.01 -1.49 -13.86
C SER A 71 -8.72 -2.08 -13.29
N PHE A 72 -8.51 -3.39 -13.48
CA PHE A 72 -7.27 -4.06 -13.07
C PHE A 72 -6.03 -3.54 -13.83
N GLY A 73 -6.17 -3.30 -15.15
CA GLY A 73 -5.09 -2.76 -15.98
C GLY A 73 -4.64 -1.36 -15.54
N VAL A 74 -5.58 -0.46 -15.29
CA VAL A 74 -5.29 0.90 -14.81
C VAL A 74 -4.68 0.86 -13.41
N ALA A 75 -5.20 0.03 -12.50
CA ALA A 75 -4.63 -0.13 -11.17
C ALA A 75 -3.17 -0.60 -11.22
N ALA A 76 -2.86 -1.61 -12.06
CA ALA A 76 -1.50 -2.11 -12.24
C ALA A 76 -0.57 -1.08 -12.89
N LEU A 77 -1.06 -0.30 -13.86
CA LEU A 77 -0.30 0.76 -14.50
C LEU A 77 0.04 1.87 -13.51
N LEU A 78 -0.94 2.34 -12.74
CA LEU A 78 -0.74 3.36 -11.71
C LEU A 78 0.26 2.89 -10.66
N GLN A 79 0.19 1.62 -10.24
CA GLN A 79 1.17 1.04 -9.32
C GLN A 79 2.61 1.13 -9.89
N LYS A 80 2.82 0.79 -11.17
CA LYS A 80 4.15 0.90 -11.80
C LYS A 80 4.64 2.35 -11.87
N VAL A 81 3.76 3.28 -12.23
CA VAL A 81 4.08 4.71 -12.25
C VAL A 81 4.45 5.20 -10.84
N SER A 82 3.69 4.80 -9.81
CA SER A 82 3.97 5.14 -8.42
C SER A 82 5.30 4.57 -7.94
N ILE A 83 5.66 3.33 -8.30
CA ILE A 83 6.96 2.73 -7.96
C ILE A 83 8.09 3.53 -8.63
N GLY A 84 7.95 3.89 -9.90
CA GLY A 84 8.94 4.71 -10.61
C GLY A 84 9.10 6.10 -9.99
N ALA A 85 7.99 6.75 -9.67
CA ALA A 85 7.98 8.06 -9.01
C ALA A 85 8.62 8.00 -7.61
N ALA A 86 8.26 7.00 -6.80
CA ALA A 86 8.84 6.80 -5.48
C ALA A 86 10.36 6.57 -5.57
N THR A 87 10.80 5.72 -6.50
CA THR A 87 12.23 5.46 -6.76
C THR A 87 12.98 6.74 -7.13
N ALA A 88 12.40 7.57 -8.01
CA ALA A 88 12.99 8.85 -8.40
C ALA A 88 13.08 9.83 -7.22
N ILE A 89 12.01 9.95 -6.43
CA ILE A 89 11.98 10.81 -5.24
C ILE A 89 13.05 10.39 -4.23
N THR A 90 13.17 9.08 -3.94
CA THR A 90 14.20 8.56 -3.05
C THR A 90 15.60 8.80 -3.60
N GLY A 91 15.82 8.63 -4.91
CA GLY A 91 17.09 8.94 -5.55
C GLY A 91 17.49 10.41 -5.43
N PHE A 92 16.55 11.34 -5.65
CA PHE A 92 16.80 12.77 -5.45
C PHE A 92 17.05 13.12 -3.98
N ALA A 93 16.35 12.48 -3.05
CA ALA A 93 16.57 12.67 -1.62
C ALA A 93 18.00 12.24 -1.22
N TYR A 94 18.49 11.09 -1.71
CA TYR A 94 19.86 10.67 -1.47
C TYR A 94 20.90 11.61 -2.09
N SER A 95 20.64 12.09 -3.31
CA SER A 95 21.51 13.09 -3.95
C SER A 95 21.57 14.39 -3.15
N ALA A 96 20.44 14.85 -2.60
CA ALA A 96 20.34 16.09 -1.83
C ALA A 96 21.13 16.04 -0.51
N ILE A 97 21.22 14.88 0.14
CA ILE A 97 22.04 14.70 1.35
C ILE A 97 23.51 14.41 1.01
N GLY A 98 23.91 14.41 -0.25
CA GLY A 98 25.30 14.15 -0.64
C GLY A 98 25.75 12.69 -0.45
N TYR A 99 24.80 11.74 -0.51
CA TYR A 99 25.12 10.31 -0.45
C TYR A 99 26.06 9.91 -1.61
N ALA A 100 27.19 9.30 -1.25
CA ALA A 100 28.18 8.79 -2.20
C ALA A 100 28.32 7.26 -2.07
N PRO A 101 28.01 6.46 -3.11
CA PRO A 101 28.12 5.02 -3.03
C PRO A 101 29.56 4.56 -2.78
N GLN A 102 29.73 3.45 -2.04
CA GLN A 102 31.02 2.77 -1.86
C GLN A 102 32.11 3.60 -1.15
N THR A 103 31.75 4.72 -0.53
CA THR A 103 32.65 5.51 0.33
C THR A 103 32.18 5.46 1.79
N ALA A 104 33.08 5.77 2.73
CA ALA A 104 32.70 5.92 4.13
C ALA A 104 31.78 7.14 4.29
N GLN A 105 30.56 6.93 4.80
CA GLN A 105 29.60 8.00 5.03
C GLN A 105 29.87 8.69 6.37
N SER A 106 29.60 9.99 6.45
CA SER A 106 29.64 10.68 7.73
C SER A 106 28.48 10.21 8.63
N PRO A 107 28.61 10.34 9.96
CA PRO A 107 27.51 10.02 10.89
C PRO A 107 26.21 10.78 10.61
N GLU A 108 26.32 12.00 10.07
CA GLU A 108 25.19 12.82 9.65
C GLU A 108 24.45 12.19 8.46
N ILE A 109 25.17 11.80 7.40
CA ILE A 109 24.55 11.15 6.23
C ILE A 109 23.89 9.82 6.60
N ILE A 110 24.49 9.04 7.50
CA ILE A 110 23.88 7.79 8.01
C ILE A 110 22.55 8.07 8.72
N THR A 111 22.48 9.16 9.48
CA THR A 111 21.26 9.59 10.17
C THR A 111 20.19 10.02 9.18
N ASP A 112 20.57 10.76 8.14
CA ASP A 112 19.64 11.20 7.10
C ASP A 112 19.11 10.03 6.26
N ILE A 113 19.96 9.06 5.90
CA ILE A 113 19.54 7.82 5.22
C ILE A 113 18.46 7.12 6.05
N ARG A 114 18.66 7.02 7.37
CA ARG A 114 17.70 6.40 8.27
C ARG A 114 16.36 7.11 8.27
N TRP A 115 16.36 8.44 8.28
CA TRP A 115 15.13 9.23 8.19
C TRP A 115 14.41 9.04 6.87
N ILE A 116 15.13 9.00 5.74
CA ILE A 116 14.55 8.69 4.42
C ILE A 116 13.89 7.30 4.43
N MET A 117 14.56 6.30 5.01
CA MET A 117 14.05 4.93 5.11
C MET A 117 12.81 4.81 6.02
N VAL A 118 12.68 5.65 7.04
CA VAL A 118 11.58 5.61 8.02
C VAL A 118 10.40 6.47 7.60
N ALA A 119 10.65 7.67 7.07
CA ALA A 119 9.60 8.64 6.74
C ALA A 119 8.70 8.13 5.60
N ALA A 120 9.30 7.56 4.55
CA ALA A 120 8.54 7.13 3.38
C ALA A 120 7.52 6.00 3.70
N PRO A 121 7.88 4.90 4.40
CA PRO A 121 6.92 3.86 4.77
C PRO A 121 5.85 4.35 5.74
N ILE A 122 6.19 5.18 6.73
CA ILE A 122 5.21 5.72 7.69
C ILE A 122 4.15 6.53 6.96
N LEU A 123 4.57 7.50 6.14
CA LEU A 123 3.65 8.36 5.39
C LEU A 123 2.80 7.53 4.43
N GLY A 124 3.40 6.61 3.69
CA GLY A 124 2.69 5.73 2.76
C GLY A 124 1.65 4.85 3.46
N CYS A 125 2.00 4.23 4.59
CA CYS A 125 1.08 3.38 5.34
C CYS A 125 -0.07 4.17 5.96
N LEU A 126 0.19 5.35 6.51
CA LEU A 126 -0.84 6.21 7.10
C LEU A 126 -1.83 6.70 6.05
N LEU A 127 -1.34 7.18 4.90
CA LEU A 127 -2.19 7.62 3.79
C LEU A 127 -3.01 6.47 3.22
N SER A 128 -2.39 5.29 3.05
CA SER A 128 -3.08 4.09 2.58
C SER A 128 -4.17 3.64 3.56
N ALA A 129 -3.86 3.57 4.84
CA ALA A 129 -4.82 3.21 5.88
C ALA A 129 -6.01 4.18 5.91
N LEU A 130 -5.76 5.49 5.79
CA LEU A 130 -6.81 6.51 5.76
C LEU A 130 -7.72 6.34 4.52
N ALA A 131 -7.12 6.22 3.33
CA ALA A 131 -7.86 6.05 2.09
C ALA A 131 -8.72 4.77 2.10
N MET A 132 -8.17 3.66 2.58
CA MET A 132 -8.87 2.38 2.65
C MET A 132 -9.96 2.38 3.75
N ALA A 133 -9.71 3.04 4.88
CA ALA A 133 -10.69 3.19 5.95
C ALA A 133 -11.89 4.08 5.55
N ALA A 134 -11.68 5.01 4.61
CA ALA A 134 -12.70 5.86 4.03
C ALA A 134 -13.57 5.16 2.96
N ASN A 135 -13.22 3.95 2.51
CA ASN A 135 -14.00 3.23 1.50
C ASN A 135 -15.44 2.94 1.98
N PRO A 136 -16.48 3.45 1.26
CA PRO A 136 -17.88 3.25 1.65
C PRO A 136 -18.43 1.84 1.33
N LEU A 137 -17.73 1.05 0.52
CA LEU A 137 -18.12 -0.32 0.17
C LEU A 137 -17.86 -1.27 1.34
N ARG A 138 -18.75 -1.22 2.33
CA ARG A 138 -18.75 -2.10 3.50
C ARG A 138 -19.24 -3.51 3.13
N ARG A 139 -18.93 -4.49 3.97
CA ARG A 139 -19.35 -5.90 3.79
C ARG A 139 -20.86 -6.04 3.51
N ASP A 140 -21.70 -5.29 4.21
CA ASP A 140 -23.16 -5.36 4.03
C ASP A 140 -23.59 -4.73 2.70
N THR A 141 -22.96 -3.62 2.30
CA THR A 141 -23.16 -2.98 0.99
C THR A 141 -22.75 -3.92 -0.14
N HIS A 142 -21.57 -4.54 -0.03
CA HIS A 142 -21.07 -5.50 -1.01
C HIS A 142 -21.99 -6.71 -1.16
N ARG A 143 -22.43 -7.33 -0.05
CA ARG A 143 -23.38 -8.45 -0.08
C ARG A 143 -24.69 -8.09 -0.80
N ARG A 144 -25.21 -6.89 -0.57
CA ARG A 144 -26.40 -6.39 -1.28
C ARG A 144 -26.15 -6.24 -2.78
N ILE A 145 -25.02 -5.66 -3.18
CA ILE A 145 -24.66 -5.48 -4.59
C ILE A 145 -24.59 -6.84 -5.30
N VAL A 146 -23.89 -7.81 -4.72
CA VAL A 146 -23.74 -9.15 -5.28
C VAL A 146 -25.09 -9.86 -5.40
N ALA A 147 -25.95 -9.76 -4.38
CA ALA A 147 -27.29 -10.34 -4.44
C ALA A 147 -28.13 -9.74 -5.58
N THR A 148 -28.14 -8.41 -5.73
CA THR A 148 -28.88 -7.73 -6.80
C THR A 148 -28.35 -8.09 -8.19
N LEU A 149 -27.03 -8.22 -8.36
CA LEU A 149 -26.43 -8.64 -9.63
C LEU A 149 -26.80 -10.09 -9.97
N ALA A 150 -26.81 -11.00 -8.98
CA ALA A 150 -27.22 -12.38 -9.16
C ALA A 150 -28.70 -12.50 -9.59
N GLU A 151 -29.60 -11.72 -8.99
CA GLU A 151 -31.02 -11.65 -9.39
C GLU A 151 -31.17 -11.17 -10.84
N ARG A 152 -30.43 -10.13 -11.24
CA ARG A 152 -30.45 -9.61 -12.62
C ARG A 152 -29.92 -10.63 -13.63
N ALA A 153 -28.88 -11.37 -13.27
CA ALA A 153 -28.33 -12.43 -14.11
C ALA A 153 -29.34 -13.58 -14.29
N ALA A 154 -30.04 -13.99 -13.22
CA ALA A 154 -31.06 -15.04 -13.28
C ALA A 154 -32.32 -14.62 -14.06
N ALA A 155 -32.68 -13.33 -14.05
CA ALA A 155 -33.81 -12.80 -14.80
C ALA A 155 -33.52 -12.62 -16.30
N ARG A 156 -32.25 -12.69 -16.73
CA ARG A 156 -31.89 -12.56 -18.14
C ARG A 156 -32.12 -13.90 -18.86
N PRO A 157 -32.99 -13.98 -19.88
CA PRO A 157 -33.19 -15.22 -20.61
C PRO A 157 -31.88 -15.65 -21.30
N PRO A 158 -31.64 -16.98 -21.44
CA PRO A 158 -30.47 -17.48 -22.17
C PRO A 158 -30.51 -16.94 -23.60
N ALA A 159 -29.36 -16.45 -24.07
CA ALA A 159 -29.17 -15.95 -25.43
C ALA A 159 -29.26 -17.08 -26.47
#